data_AF-A0A164NMZ6-F1
#
_entry.id   AF-A0A164NMZ6-F1
#
_cell.length_a   1.000
_cell.length_b   1.000
_cell.length_c   1.000
_cell.angle_alpha   90.00
_cell.angle_beta   90.00
_cell.angle_gamma   90.00
#
_symmetry.space_group_name_H-M   'P 1'
#
loop_
_entity.id
_entity.type
_entity.pdbx_description
1 polymer ?
#
loop_
_entity_poly.entity_id
_entity_poly.type
_entity_poly.pdbx_seq_one_letter_code
_entity_poly.pdbx_strand_id
1 'polypeptide(L)'
;MAKSAWFETVAEAQRRAKKRLPKSVYAALVAGSERGITVDDNTAAFGELGFAPHVAGLSDKRDLSTTVMGQPLSFPVMISPTGVQAVHPDGEVAVARAAAARGIPIGLSSFASKSVEEVAAANPQTFFQMYWVGTREVLLQRMERARAAGAVGLIMTLDWSFSNGRDWGSPSIPEKMDLKAMFQFAPEGITRPKWLWEFAKTGKIPDLTTPNLTAPGGGPAPTFFGAYGEWMGTPLPTWDDVAWLREQWGGPFMLKGVMRVDDAKRAVDAGVSAISV
;
A
#
# COMPACT_ATOMS: atom_id res chain seq x y z
N MET A 1 29.46 -19.42 -0.76
CA MET A 1 28.83 -18.64 -1.84
C MET A 1 28.89 -17.17 -1.48
N ALA A 2 29.19 -16.28 -2.44
CA ALA A 2 29.04 -14.84 -2.23
C ALA A 2 27.55 -14.47 -2.08
N LYS A 3 27.24 -13.40 -1.33
CA LYS A 3 25.87 -12.89 -1.23
C LYS A 3 25.55 -12.09 -2.49
N SER A 4 24.85 -12.69 -3.43
CA SER A 4 24.28 -11.99 -4.58
C SER A 4 23.45 -10.80 -4.12
N ALA A 5 23.66 -9.63 -4.74
CA ALA A 5 22.83 -8.45 -4.49
C ALA A 5 21.39 -8.65 -5.00
N TRP A 6 21.20 -9.56 -5.96
CA TRP A 6 19.92 -9.90 -6.56
C TRP A 6 19.05 -10.76 -5.63
N PHE A 7 17.73 -10.70 -5.84
CA PHE A 7 16.76 -11.63 -5.25
C PHE A 7 16.30 -12.60 -6.34
N GLU A 8 16.63 -13.87 -6.21
CA GLU A 8 16.25 -14.90 -7.20
C GLU A 8 14.74 -15.17 -7.22
N THR A 9 14.06 -14.99 -6.07
CA THR A 9 12.60 -15.13 -5.93
C THR A 9 12.04 -14.15 -4.91
N VAL A 10 10.71 -13.94 -4.92
CA VAL A 10 9.99 -13.18 -3.87
C VAL A 10 10.18 -13.83 -2.50
N ALA A 11 10.19 -15.17 -2.42
CA ALA A 11 10.44 -15.91 -1.18
C ALA A 11 11.85 -15.63 -0.61
N GLU A 12 12.88 -15.50 -1.46
CA GLU A 12 14.22 -15.09 -1.03
C GLU A 12 14.24 -13.63 -0.54
N ALA A 13 13.48 -12.74 -1.17
CA ALA A 13 13.31 -11.37 -0.69
C ALA A 13 12.65 -11.31 0.70
N GLN A 14 11.54 -12.05 0.88
CA GLN A 14 10.84 -12.18 2.16
C GLN A 14 11.74 -12.77 3.25
N ARG A 15 12.53 -13.81 2.92
CA ARG A 15 13.51 -14.42 3.85
C ARG A 15 14.60 -13.44 4.26
N ARG A 16 15.14 -12.64 3.34
CA ARG A 16 16.10 -11.57 3.66
C ARG A 16 15.44 -10.45 4.50
N ALA A 17 14.19 -10.11 4.24
CA ALA A 17 13.43 -9.15 5.06
C ALA A 17 13.25 -9.65 6.50
N LYS A 18 12.80 -10.89 6.71
CA LYS A 18 12.66 -11.55 8.03
C LYS A 18 13.97 -11.56 8.84
N LYS A 19 15.11 -11.59 8.15
CA LYS A 19 16.44 -11.49 8.75
C LYS A 19 16.94 -10.05 8.97
N ARG A 20 16.45 -9.06 8.21
CA ARG A 20 16.85 -7.64 8.33
C ARG A 20 16.02 -6.86 9.35
N LEU A 21 14.70 -7.09 9.40
CA LEU A 21 13.76 -6.28 10.16
C LEU A 21 13.60 -6.74 11.62
N PRO A 22 13.25 -5.84 12.56
CA PRO A 22 12.73 -6.18 13.90
C PRO A 22 11.56 -7.18 13.83
N LYS A 23 11.30 -7.92 14.91
CA LYS A 23 10.26 -8.96 14.93
C LYS A 23 8.86 -8.33 14.79
N SER A 24 8.60 -7.28 15.55
CA SER A 24 7.40 -6.43 15.49
C SER A 24 7.16 -5.88 14.08
N VAL A 25 8.15 -5.19 13.50
CA VAL A 25 8.10 -4.60 12.15
C VAL A 25 7.85 -5.67 11.07
N TYR A 26 8.48 -6.84 11.17
CA TYR A 26 8.21 -7.94 10.23
C TYR A 26 6.81 -8.56 10.43
N ALA A 27 6.34 -8.70 11.67
CA ALA A 27 5.00 -9.22 11.97
C ALA A 27 3.88 -8.25 11.57
N ALA A 28 4.15 -6.95 11.46
CA ALA A 28 3.22 -5.98 10.89
C ALA A 28 3.00 -6.22 9.39
N LEU A 29 4.07 -6.57 8.64
CA LEU A 29 4.03 -6.87 7.21
C LEU A 29 3.35 -8.22 6.89
N VAL A 30 3.43 -9.20 7.78
CA VAL A 30 2.75 -10.50 7.60
C VAL A 30 1.29 -10.36 8.06
N ALA A 31 0.46 -9.89 7.15
CA ALA A 31 -0.98 -9.73 7.31
C ALA A 31 -1.76 -11.03 7.01
N GLY A 32 -3.02 -11.02 7.42
CA GLY A 32 -3.96 -12.14 7.42
C GLY A 32 -4.92 -12.01 8.61
N SER A 33 -6.00 -12.79 8.59
CA SER A 33 -7.00 -12.81 9.66
C SER A 33 -7.19 -14.23 10.22
N GLU A 34 -7.47 -14.32 11.51
CA GLU A 34 -7.73 -15.55 12.27
C GLU A 34 -6.61 -16.58 12.04
N ARG A 35 -6.96 -17.81 11.65
CA ARG A 35 -6.02 -18.91 11.36
C ARG A 35 -5.33 -18.82 9.99
N GLY A 36 -5.59 -17.78 9.19
CA GLY A 36 -4.85 -17.48 7.96
C GLY A 36 -5.36 -18.11 6.66
N ILE A 37 -6.46 -18.88 6.66
CA ILE A 37 -6.98 -19.69 5.53
C ILE A 37 -6.85 -18.95 4.18
N THR A 38 -7.44 -17.76 4.07
CA THR A 38 -7.52 -17.00 2.82
C THR A 38 -6.15 -16.55 2.30
N VAL A 39 -5.13 -16.41 3.15
CA VAL A 39 -3.76 -16.06 2.73
C VAL A 39 -3.07 -17.26 2.09
N ASP A 40 -3.29 -18.45 2.63
CA ASP A 40 -2.79 -19.71 2.06
C ASP A 40 -3.55 -20.03 0.76
N ASP A 41 -4.90 -19.96 0.76
CA ASP A 41 -5.76 -20.18 -0.42
C ASP A 41 -5.41 -19.25 -1.59
N ASN A 42 -5.23 -17.94 -1.31
CA ASN A 42 -4.80 -16.94 -2.30
C ASN A 42 -3.47 -17.30 -2.99
N THR A 43 -2.61 -18.07 -2.32
CA THR A 43 -1.34 -18.54 -2.89
C THR A 43 -1.52 -19.89 -3.58
N ALA A 44 -2.33 -20.79 -3.01
CA ALA A 44 -2.59 -22.13 -3.52
C ALA A 44 -3.33 -22.11 -4.86
N ALA A 45 -4.28 -21.19 -5.05
CA ALA A 45 -5.09 -21.09 -6.28
C ALA A 45 -4.26 -20.89 -7.56
N PHE A 46 -3.09 -20.23 -7.47
CA PHE A 46 -2.18 -20.12 -8.62
C PHE A 46 -1.55 -21.46 -9.04
N GLY A 47 -1.50 -22.45 -8.14
CA GLY A 47 -1.05 -23.80 -8.41
C GLY A 47 -2.09 -24.70 -9.10
N GLU A 48 -3.36 -24.28 -9.12
CA GLU A 48 -4.44 -24.96 -9.86
C GLU A 48 -4.37 -24.68 -11.37
N LEU A 49 -3.65 -23.63 -11.78
CA LEU A 49 -3.54 -23.18 -13.16
C LEU A 49 -2.31 -23.78 -13.87
N GLY A 50 -2.56 -24.67 -14.83
CA GLY A 50 -1.52 -25.24 -15.70
C GLY A 50 -1.33 -24.46 -17.00
N PHE A 51 -0.08 -24.29 -17.44
CA PHE A 51 0.24 -23.80 -18.78
C PHE A 51 0.38 -24.96 -19.77
N ALA A 52 -0.16 -24.79 -20.99
CA ALA A 52 0.06 -25.68 -22.13
C ALA A 52 1.00 -25.01 -23.15
N PRO A 53 2.32 -25.15 -23.04
CA PRO A 53 3.28 -24.42 -23.87
C PRO A 53 3.35 -24.95 -25.30
N HIS A 54 3.38 -24.03 -26.28
CA HIS A 54 3.76 -24.38 -27.65
C HIS A 54 5.27 -24.68 -27.74
N VAL A 55 5.63 -25.78 -28.41
CA VAL A 55 7.02 -26.26 -28.50
C VAL A 55 7.82 -25.56 -29.61
N ALA A 56 7.14 -25.06 -30.66
CA ALA A 56 7.76 -24.41 -31.82
C ALA A 56 6.83 -23.35 -32.40
N GLY A 57 7.34 -22.50 -33.32
CA GLY A 57 6.58 -21.44 -33.98
C GLY A 57 6.38 -20.16 -33.14
N LEU A 58 7.06 -20.03 -32.00
CA LEU A 58 7.00 -18.86 -31.13
C LEU A 58 7.95 -17.74 -31.59
N SER A 59 7.57 -16.50 -31.28
CA SER A 59 8.41 -15.30 -31.42
C SER A 59 9.48 -15.23 -30.32
N ASP A 60 10.68 -14.78 -30.67
CA ASP A 60 11.74 -14.41 -29.74
C ASP A 60 11.49 -13.05 -29.08
N LYS A 61 10.91 -12.10 -29.84
CA LYS A 61 10.44 -10.80 -29.35
C LYS A 61 9.35 -10.99 -28.29
N ARG A 62 9.55 -10.33 -27.15
CA ARG A 62 8.58 -10.24 -26.06
C ARG A 62 8.33 -8.76 -25.78
N ASP A 63 7.09 -8.32 -25.99
CA ASP A 63 6.61 -7.05 -25.48
C ASP A 63 5.73 -7.33 -24.26
N LEU A 64 5.89 -6.54 -23.21
CA LEU A 64 5.15 -6.61 -21.96
C LEU A 64 4.61 -5.22 -21.57
N SER A 65 4.76 -4.22 -22.46
CA SER A 65 4.19 -2.90 -22.26
C SER A 65 2.67 -2.92 -22.37
N THR A 66 2.02 -2.03 -21.63
CA THR A 66 0.56 -1.91 -21.57
C THR A 66 0.15 -0.53 -21.06
N THR A 67 -1.15 -0.27 -20.96
CA THR A 67 -1.70 0.97 -20.39
C THR A 67 -2.70 0.63 -19.29
N VAL A 68 -2.55 1.25 -18.11
CA VAL A 68 -3.48 1.13 -16.98
C VAL A 68 -3.94 2.52 -16.57
N MET A 69 -5.27 2.78 -16.53
CA MET A 69 -5.83 4.08 -16.14
C MET A 69 -5.23 5.28 -16.91
N GLY A 70 -4.93 5.08 -18.20
CA GLY A 70 -4.29 6.08 -19.07
C GLY A 70 -2.77 6.23 -18.91
N GLN A 71 -2.14 5.51 -17.96
CA GLN A 71 -0.70 5.52 -17.75
C GLN A 71 -0.02 4.40 -18.55
N PRO A 72 1.05 4.68 -19.32
CA PRO A 72 1.84 3.66 -19.98
C PRO A 72 2.76 2.93 -18.98
N LEU A 73 2.86 1.62 -19.10
CA LEU A 73 3.68 0.72 -18.29
C LEU A 73 4.68 -0.04 -19.18
N SER A 74 5.88 -0.30 -18.69
CA SER A 74 6.86 -1.16 -19.38
C SER A 74 6.59 -2.68 -19.21
N PHE A 75 5.80 -3.02 -18.19
CA PHE A 75 5.55 -4.36 -17.69
C PHE A 75 4.20 -4.34 -16.94
N PRO A 76 3.32 -5.36 -17.03
CA PRO A 76 1.92 -5.24 -16.62
C PRO A 76 1.72 -5.47 -15.11
N VAL A 77 2.47 -4.75 -14.29
CA VAL A 77 2.42 -4.78 -12.81
C VAL A 77 2.52 -3.35 -12.29
N MET A 78 1.71 -3.04 -11.28
CA MET A 78 1.81 -1.81 -10.48
C MET A 78 2.15 -2.17 -9.03
N ILE A 79 2.73 -1.23 -8.28
CA ILE A 79 2.88 -1.40 -6.83
C ILE A 79 1.52 -1.19 -6.15
N SER A 80 1.06 -2.18 -5.38
CA SER A 80 -0.21 -2.12 -4.64
C SER A 80 -0.11 -1.16 -3.43
N PRO A 81 -1.14 -0.33 -3.17
CA PRO A 81 -1.14 0.63 -2.06
C PRO A 81 -1.01 -0.06 -0.70
N THR A 82 0.13 0.16 -0.04
CA THR A 82 0.45 -0.39 1.27
C THR A 82 1.10 0.70 2.13
N GLY A 83 0.56 0.99 3.32
CA GLY A 83 1.22 1.87 4.30
C GLY A 83 2.21 1.07 5.15
N VAL A 84 3.49 1.46 5.18
CA VAL A 84 4.58 0.64 5.78
C VAL A 84 5.53 1.44 6.66
N GLN A 85 5.08 1.78 7.87
CA GLN A 85 5.89 2.47 8.87
C GLN A 85 7.10 1.63 9.35
N ALA A 86 8.20 2.31 9.67
CA ALA A 86 9.43 1.76 10.26
C ALA A 86 10.17 0.64 9.49
N VAL A 87 9.74 0.25 8.28
CA VAL A 87 10.44 -0.77 7.46
C VAL A 87 11.78 -0.26 6.92
N HIS A 88 11.79 0.97 6.40
CA HIS A 88 12.95 1.66 5.83
C HIS A 88 12.78 3.19 6.00
N PRO A 89 13.83 4.00 6.23
CA PRO A 89 13.66 5.43 6.52
C PRO A 89 13.03 6.25 5.38
N ASP A 90 13.34 5.90 4.14
CA ASP A 90 12.73 6.47 2.93
C ASP A 90 11.29 5.97 2.68
N GLY A 91 10.82 4.94 3.40
CA GLY A 91 9.46 4.41 3.29
C GLY A 91 9.01 4.18 1.84
N GLU A 92 7.79 4.65 1.55
CA GLU A 92 7.14 4.54 0.24
C GLU A 92 7.89 5.30 -0.88
N VAL A 93 8.70 6.32 -0.56
CA VAL A 93 9.52 7.06 -1.55
C VAL A 93 10.63 6.17 -2.15
N ALA A 94 11.20 5.24 -1.37
CA ALA A 94 12.15 4.27 -1.93
C ALA A 94 11.46 3.29 -2.90
N VAL A 95 10.20 2.94 -2.63
CA VAL A 95 9.39 2.07 -3.50
C VAL A 95 8.99 2.83 -4.77
N ALA A 96 8.60 4.10 -4.65
CA ALA A 96 8.30 4.98 -5.78
C ALA A 96 9.48 5.12 -6.74
N ARG A 97 10.69 5.42 -6.23
CA ARG A 97 11.92 5.47 -7.05
C ARG A 97 12.21 4.13 -7.75
N ALA A 98 11.98 3.00 -7.08
CA ALA A 98 12.18 1.68 -7.66
C ALA A 98 11.15 1.35 -8.77
N ALA A 99 9.90 1.79 -8.60
CA ALA A 99 8.83 1.66 -9.60
C ALA A 99 9.09 2.57 -10.82
N ALA A 100 9.45 3.84 -10.60
CA ALA A 100 9.83 4.78 -11.65
C ALA A 100 11.04 4.30 -12.46
N ALA A 101 12.07 3.76 -11.79
CA ALA A 101 13.23 3.13 -12.44
C ALA A 101 12.90 1.84 -13.22
N ARG A 102 11.65 1.37 -13.18
CA ARG A 102 11.10 0.29 -14.00
C ARG A 102 9.99 0.74 -14.94
N GLY A 103 9.63 2.02 -14.98
CA GLY A 103 8.52 2.51 -15.81
C GLY A 103 7.18 1.85 -15.46
N ILE A 104 6.88 1.76 -14.16
CA ILE A 104 5.59 1.28 -13.64
C ILE A 104 5.05 2.22 -12.54
N PRO A 105 3.72 2.33 -12.39
CA PRO A 105 3.09 3.20 -11.40
C PRO A 105 3.14 2.63 -9.98
N ILE A 106 2.92 3.52 -9.01
CA ILE A 106 2.75 3.19 -7.60
C ILE A 106 1.36 3.62 -7.11
N GLY A 107 0.62 2.70 -6.51
CA GLY A 107 -0.47 3.05 -5.60
C GLY A 107 0.11 3.50 -4.27
N LEU A 108 -0.19 4.73 -3.84
CA LEU A 108 0.20 5.26 -2.54
C LEU A 108 -1.00 5.23 -1.58
N SER A 109 -0.87 4.58 -0.43
CA SER A 109 -1.96 4.59 0.57
C SER A 109 -2.09 5.94 1.29
N SER A 110 -3.32 6.33 1.62
CA SER A 110 -3.56 7.44 2.56
C SER A 110 -2.95 7.17 3.94
N PHE A 111 -2.77 5.89 4.33
CA PHE A 111 -2.08 5.48 5.56
C PHE A 111 -0.54 5.33 5.39
N ALA A 112 0.04 5.79 4.28
CA ALA A 112 1.48 5.75 4.04
C ALA A 112 2.28 6.63 5.03
N SER A 113 3.54 6.26 5.26
CA SER A 113 4.49 7.00 6.12
C SER A 113 5.10 8.24 5.46
N LYS A 114 4.88 8.41 4.15
CA LYS A 114 5.39 9.51 3.32
C LYS A 114 4.27 10.31 2.69
N SER A 115 4.53 11.58 2.45
CA SER A 115 3.54 12.48 1.89
C SER A 115 3.30 12.19 0.39
N VAL A 116 2.09 12.46 -0.09
CA VAL A 116 1.76 12.32 -1.52
C VAL A 116 2.64 13.20 -2.41
N GLU A 117 3.06 14.36 -1.90
CA GLU A 117 4.03 15.25 -2.55
C GLU A 117 5.44 14.63 -2.66
N GLU A 118 5.97 14.03 -1.58
CA GLU A 118 7.27 13.35 -1.59
C GLU A 118 7.29 12.17 -2.58
N VAL A 119 6.17 11.44 -2.67
CA VAL A 119 6.03 10.22 -3.48
C VAL A 119 5.78 10.54 -4.95
N ALA A 120 4.90 11.48 -5.27
CA ALA A 120 4.66 11.91 -6.65
C ALA A 120 5.90 12.57 -7.28
N ALA A 121 6.68 13.32 -6.50
CA ALA A 121 7.99 13.82 -6.93
C ALA A 121 9.02 12.71 -7.20
N ALA A 122 8.85 11.51 -6.64
CA ALA A 122 9.71 10.35 -6.85
C ALA A 122 9.19 9.37 -7.93
N ASN A 123 7.88 9.38 -8.21
CA ASN A 123 7.27 8.71 -9.36
C ASN A 123 6.04 9.52 -9.84
N PRO A 124 6.12 10.23 -10.98
CA PRO A 124 4.98 10.96 -11.55
C PRO A 124 3.77 10.07 -11.87
N GLN A 125 3.97 8.76 -12.02
CA GLN A 125 2.89 7.78 -12.21
C GLN A 125 2.35 7.28 -10.84
N THR A 126 2.07 8.22 -9.92
CA THR A 126 1.49 7.91 -8.62
C THR A 126 -0.05 7.93 -8.70
N PHE A 127 -0.68 6.79 -8.41
CA PHE A 127 -2.10 6.71 -8.11
C PHE A 127 -2.30 6.88 -6.60
N PHE A 128 -3.20 7.76 -6.17
CA PHE A 128 -3.46 7.95 -4.74
C PHE A 128 -4.61 7.07 -4.27
N GLN A 129 -4.36 6.22 -3.28
CA GLN A 129 -5.36 5.35 -2.67
C GLN A 129 -5.99 6.02 -1.45
N MET A 130 -7.31 6.17 -1.50
CA MET A 130 -8.13 6.61 -0.39
C MET A 130 -8.91 5.44 0.18
N TYR A 131 -9.01 5.42 1.51
CA TYR A 131 -10.07 4.73 2.22
C TYR A 131 -11.22 5.72 2.47
N TRP A 132 -12.43 5.19 2.64
CA TRP A 132 -13.59 6.01 2.98
C TRP A 132 -13.54 6.45 4.46
N VAL A 133 -12.79 7.52 4.74
CA VAL A 133 -12.45 8.02 6.09
C VAL A 133 -12.97 9.46 6.28
N GLY A 134 -13.73 9.69 7.35
CA GLY A 134 -14.25 11.01 7.71
C GLY A 134 -15.47 11.43 6.88
N THR A 135 -15.73 12.73 6.81
CA THR A 135 -16.88 13.28 6.06
C THR A 135 -16.57 13.49 4.57
N ARG A 136 -17.59 13.74 3.75
CA ARG A 136 -17.42 14.07 2.32
C ARG A 136 -16.49 15.26 2.10
N GLU A 137 -16.50 16.26 2.97
CA GLU A 137 -15.63 17.45 2.90
C GLU A 137 -14.16 17.09 3.18
N VAL A 138 -13.92 16.18 4.13
CA VAL A 138 -12.57 15.68 4.44
C VAL A 138 -12.04 14.81 3.30
N LEU A 139 -12.91 13.97 2.70
CA LEU A 139 -12.58 13.18 1.51
C LEU A 139 -12.22 14.08 0.32
N LEU A 140 -13.03 15.11 0.03
CA LEU A 140 -12.72 16.11 -1.00
C LEU A 140 -11.37 16.79 -0.73
N GLN A 141 -11.09 17.25 0.48
CA GLN A 141 -9.81 17.91 0.79
C GLN A 141 -8.60 16.98 0.62
N ARG A 142 -8.71 15.72 1.06
CA ARG A 142 -7.68 14.67 0.86
C ARG A 142 -7.46 14.38 -0.64
N MET A 143 -8.54 14.36 -1.43
CA MET A 143 -8.54 14.17 -2.88
C MET A 143 -7.92 15.36 -3.64
N GLU A 144 -8.31 16.60 -3.34
CA GLU A 144 -7.76 17.82 -3.96
C GLU A 144 -6.26 17.96 -3.67
N ARG A 145 -5.82 17.62 -2.45
CA ARG A 145 -4.39 17.59 -2.12
C ARG A 145 -3.62 16.60 -2.98
N ALA A 146 -4.17 15.40 -3.20
CA ALA A 146 -3.55 14.41 -4.08
C ALA A 146 -3.49 14.89 -5.55
N ARG A 147 -4.55 15.55 -6.04
CA ARG A 147 -4.58 16.19 -7.37
C ARG A 147 -3.49 17.26 -7.50
N ALA A 148 -3.40 18.17 -6.52
CA ALA A 148 -2.41 19.24 -6.49
C ALA A 148 -0.96 18.73 -6.37
N ALA A 149 -0.76 17.58 -5.72
CA ALA A 149 0.52 16.87 -5.67
C ALA A 149 0.89 16.15 -6.98
N GLY A 150 -0.02 16.09 -7.97
CA GLY A 150 0.21 15.46 -9.26
C GLY A 150 -0.19 13.98 -9.34
N ALA A 151 -1.05 13.48 -8.46
CA ALA A 151 -1.56 12.10 -8.56
C ALA A 151 -2.39 11.92 -9.85
N VAL A 152 -2.03 10.91 -10.65
CA VAL A 152 -2.59 10.70 -12.01
C VAL A 152 -3.86 9.85 -12.04
N GLY A 153 -4.37 9.45 -10.88
CA GLY A 153 -5.61 8.71 -10.71
C GLY A 153 -5.87 8.35 -9.25
N LEU A 154 -7.11 7.99 -8.94
CA LEU A 154 -7.56 7.64 -7.58
C LEU A 154 -7.88 6.15 -7.45
N ILE A 155 -7.60 5.56 -6.29
CA ILE A 155 -8.02 4.20 -5.93
C ILE A 155 -8.89 4.28 -4.67
N MET A 156 -10.19 4.02 -4.77
CA MET A 156 -11.06 3.88 -3.59
C MET A 156 -11.06 2.42 -3.15
N THR A 157 -10.81 2.16 -1.85
CA THR A 157 -10.62 0.79 -1.31
C THR A 157 -11.69 0.46 -0.27
N LEU A 158 -12.45 -0.62 -0.49
CA LEU A 158 -13.65 -0.98 0.30
C LEU A 158 -13.68 -2.46 0.80
N ASP A 159 -12.65 -3.27 0.58
CA ASP A 159 -12.60 -4.75 0.79
C ASP A 159 -12.39 -5.24 2.24
N TRP A 160 -13.18 -4.75 3.18
CA TRP A 160 -12.76 -4.80 4.58
C TRP A 160 -13.63 -5.63 5.49
N SER A 161 -12.96 -6.56 6.17
CA SER A 161 -13.44 -7.17 7.39
C SER A 161 -13.00 -6.35 8.60
N PHE A 162 -13.91 -6.11 9.54
CA PHE A 162 -13.57 -5.75 10.91
C PHE A 162 -12.97 -6.93 11.72
N SER A 163 -12.58 -8.04 11.07
CA SER A 163 -11.91 -9.19 11.70
C SER A 163 -10.41 -8.89 11.89
N ASN A 164 -10.10 -8.42 13.10
CA ASN A 164 -8.76 -8.01 13.53
C ASN A 164 -7.98 -9.13 14.25
N GLY A 165 -8.57 -10.34 14.38
CA GLY A 165 -7.93 -11.49 15.02
C GLY A 165 -6.77 -12.04 14.18
N ARG A 166 -5.75 -12.58 14.85
CA ARG A 166 -4.62 -13.31 14.22
C ARG A 166 -4.14 -14.40 15.17
N ASP A 167 -4.16 -15.66 14.74
CA ASP A 167 -3.79 -16.80 15.59
C ASP A 167 -2.28 -16.82 15.92
N TRP A 168 -1.45 -16.21 15.06
CA TRP A 168 -0.03 -15.96 15.32
C TRP A 168 0.26 -14.69 16.15
N GLY A 169 -0.79 -13.96 16.56
CA GLY A 169 -0.73 -12.73 17.33
C GLY A 169 -0.39 -11.48 16.51
N SER A 170 -0.95 -10.35 16.93
CA SER A 170 -0.61 -9.03 16.40
C SER A 170 0.59 -8.43 17.14
N PRO A 171 1.53 -7.75 16.45
CA PRO A 171 2.62 -7.07 17.11
C PRO A 171 2.11 -5.90 17.94
N SER A 172 2.73 -5.64 19.10
CA SER A 172 2.61 -4.33 19.74
C SER A 172 3.32 -3.32 18.86
N ILE A 173 2.59 -2.32 18.39
CA ILE A 173 3.10 -1.14 17.68
C ILE A 173 2.84 0.06 18.59
N PRO A 174 3.84 0.89 18.91
CA PRO A 174 3.63 2.08 19.73
C PRO A 174 2.96 3.18 18.89
N GLU A 175 2.09 3.99 19.48
CA GLU A 175 1.51 5.15 18.77
C GLU A 175 2.55 6.19 18.35
N LYS A 176 3.61 6.34 19.16
CA LYS A 176 4.73 7.26 18.98
C LYS A 176 6.00 6.62 19.51
N MET A 177 7.13 6.88 18.87
CA MET A 177 8.43 6.36 19.29
C MET A 177 9.06 7.23 20.39
N ASP A 178 8.44 7.24 21.58
CA ASP A 178 8.94 7.94 22.76
C ASP A 178 10.08 7.16 23.49
N LEU A 179 10.58 7.70 24.60
CA LEU A 179 11.64 7.04 25.40
C LEU A 179 11.22 5.66 25.94
N LYS A 180 9.94 5.46 26.26
CA LYS A 180 9.40 4.20 26.79
C LYS A 180 9.29 3.16 25.67
N ALA A 181 8.78 3.56 24.50
CA ALA A 181 8.74 2.74 23.30
C ALA A 181 10.16 2.37 22.84
N MET A 182 11.09 3.34 22.77
CA MET A 182 12.49 3.06 22.43
C MET A 182 13.13 2.07 23.40
N PHE A 183 12.90 2.18 24.71
CA PHE A 183 13.39 1.20 25.69
C PHE A 183 12.75 -0.19 25.50
N GLN A 184 11.43 -0.25 25.31
CA GLN A 184 10.68 -1.49 25.09
C GLN A 184 11.12 -2.25 23.83
N PHE A 185 11.38 -1.54 22.71
CA PHE A 185 11.76 -2.14 21.43
C PHE A 185 13.27 -2.18 21.18
N ALA A 186 14.11 -1.61 22.07
CA ALA A 186 15.57 -1.65 21.95
C ALA A 186 16.14 -3.07 21.72
N PRO A 187 15.67 -4.16 22.38
CA PRO A 187 16.18 -5.50 22.10
C PRO A 187 15.97 -5.96 20.65
N GLU A 188 14.85 -5.59 20.02
CA GLU A 188 14.60 -5.92 18.62
C GLU A 188 15.42 -5.06 17.64
N GLY A 189 15.66 -3.78 17.97
CA GLY A 189 16.51 -2.89 17.18
C GLY A 189 17.98 -3.28 17.25
N ILE A 190 18.50 -3.55 18.44
CA ILE A 190 19.92 -3.92 18.68
C ILE A 190 20.26 -5.26 18.03
N THR A 191 19.34 -6.24 18.05
CA THR A 191 19.51 -7.53 17.34
C THR A 191 19.36 -7.41 15.82
N ARG A 192 19.14 -6.20 15.29
CA ARG A 192 19.02 -5.86 13.86
C ARG A 192 19.88 -4.63 13.50
N PRO A 193 21.21 -4.69 13.69
CA PRO A 193 22.09 -3.50 13.58
C PRO A 193 22.06 -2.85 12.19
N LYS A 194 21.85 -3.62 11.11
CA LYS A 194 21.68 -3.08 9.74
C LYS A 194 20.35 -2.38 9.45
N TRP A 195 19.36 -2.52 10.31
CA TRP A 195 18.12 -1.75 10.25
C TRP A 195 18.28 -0.50 11.11
N LEU A 196 18.74 -0.67 12.36
CA LEU A 196 19.00 0.41 13.31
C LEU A 196 19.95 1.48 12.74
N TRP A 197 21.00 1.05 12.01
CA TRP A 197 21.97 1.96 11.38
C TRP A 197 21.38 2.86 10.28
N GLU A 198 20.45 2.37 9.45
CA GLU A 198 19.85 3.23 8.42
C GLU A 198 18.94 4.29 9.03
N PHE A 199 18.23 3.96 10.12
CA PHE A 199 17.44 4.94 10.85
C PHE A 199 18.33 5.94 11.60
N ALA A 200 19.36 5.48 12.32
CA ALA A 200 20.31 6.35 13.02
C ALA A 200 21.00 7.36 12.09
N LYS A 201 21.39 6.95 10.89
CA LYS A 201 21.93 7.82 9.83
C LYS A 201 21.06 9.02 9.47
N THR A 202 19.73 8.94 9.64
CA THR A 202 18.83 10.05 9.30
C THR A 202 18.84 11.18 10.32
N GLY A 203 19.41 10.96 11.52
CA GLY A 203 19.32 11.89 12.64
C GLY A 203 17.89 12.08 13.19
N LYS A 204 16.91 11.30 12.73
CA LYS A 204 15.49 11.40 13.08
C LYS A 204 15.00 10.12 13.74
N ILE A 205 14.15 10.28 14.74
CA ILE A 205 13.31 9.20 15.28
C ILE A 205 12.25 8.86 14.22
N PRO A 206 11.89 7.58 14.00
CA PRO A 206 10.79 7.21 13.10
C PRO A 206 9.48 7.82 13.61
N ASP A 207 8.86 8.67 12.80
CA ASP A 207 7.50 9.13 13.07
C ASP A 207 6.50 8.05 12.62
N LEU A 208 5.45 7.84 13.43
CA LEU A 208 4.44 6.79 13.25
C LEU A 208 3.07 7.39 12.90
N THR A 209 3.12 8.52 12.19
CA THR A 209 1.97 9.24 11.66
C THR A 209 1.58 8.81 10.24
N THR A 210 0.44 9.32 9.80
CA THR A 210 -0.13 9.12 8.46
C THR A 210 -0.31 10.50 7.80
N PRO A 211 0.77 11.12 7.27
CA PRO A 211 0.79 12.51 6.82
C PRO A 211 -0.21 12.86 5.70
N ASN A 212 -0.84 11.88 5.05
CA ASN A 212 -1.88 12.09 4.03
C ASN A 212 -3.30 12.15 4.60
N LEU A 213 -3.48 11.92 5.91
CA LEU A 213 -4.77 12.00 6.62
C LEU A 213 -4.93 13.25 7.51
N THR A 214 -3.94 14.14 7.55
CA THR A 214 -4.01 15.43 8.26
C THR A 214 -5.29 16.21 7.92
N ALA A 215 -5.90 16.83 8.94
CA ALA A 215 -7.23 17.42 8.89
C ALA A 215 -7.33 18.70 8.02
N PRO A 216 -8.57 19.12 7.66
CA PRO A 216 -8.84 20.45 7.11
C PRO A 216 -8.32 21.56 8.02
N GLY A 217 -7.65 22.56 7.43
CA GLY A 217 -6.97 23.64 8.17
C GLY A 217 -5.57 23.28 8.69
N GLY A 218 -5.13 22.03 8.56
CA GLY A 218 -3.80 21.57 8.97
C GLY A 218 -3.73 21.08 10.42
N GLY A 219 -2.56 21.21 11.04
CA GLY A 219 -2.26 20.63 12.36
C GLY A 219 -1.35 19.41 12.27
N PRO A 220 -1.13 18.68 13.39
CA PRO A 220 -0.31 17.47 13.39
C PRO A 220 -0.99 16.33 12.62
N ALA A 221 -0.20 15.54 11.89
CA ALA A 221 -0.69 14.32 11.27
C ALA A 221 -1.14 13.30 12.34
N PRO A 222 -2.25 12.56 12.12
CA PRO A 222 -2.69 11.53 13.06
C PRO A 222 -1.73 10.34 13.09
N THR A 223 -1.59 9.72 14.27
CA THR A 223 -0.92 8.41 14.40
C THR A 223 -1.69 7.34 13.63
N PHE A 224 -1.04 6.23 13.27
CA PHE A 224 -1.73 5.12 12.58
C PHE A 224 -3.00 4.68 13.31
N PHE A 225 -2.95 4.53 14.64
CA PHE A 225 -4.10 4.14 15.45
C PHE A 225 -5.17 5.24 15.58
N GLY A 226 -4.79 6.53 15.59
CA GLY A 226 -5.75 7.63 15.57
C GLY A 226 -6.55 7.68 14.27
N ALA A 227 -5.85 7.55 13.13
CA ALA A 227 -6.46 7.42 11.81
C ALA A 227 -7.35 6.18 11.69
N TYR A 228 -6.88 5.02 12.18
CA TYR A 228 -7.65 3.79 12.20
C TYR A 228 -8.90 3.87 13.11
N GLY A 229 -8.83 4.67 14.19
CA GLY A 229 -9.95 4.96 15.10
C GLY A 229 -11.02 5.88 14.49
N GLU A 230 -10.63 7.00 13.87
CA GLU A 230 -11.52 7.83 13.01
C GLU A 230 -12.23 6.92 11.99
N TRP A 231 -11.47 5.99 11.43
CA TRP A 231 -11.91 5.17 10.33
C TRP A 231 -12.89 4.07 10.69
N MET A 232 -12.66 3.30 11.76
CA MET A 232 -13.66 2.34 12.27
C MET A 232 -14.98 3.01 12.66
N GLY A 233 -14.95 4.30 13.02
CA GLY A 233 -16.13 5.12 13.31
C GLY A 233 -16.78 5.77 12.08
N THR A 234 -16.20 5.64 10.88
CA THR A 234 -16.75 6.24 9.66
C THR A 234 -17.86 5.34 9.07
N PRO A 235 -19.07 5.87 8.79
CA PRO A 235 -20.12 5.10 8.12
C PRO A 235 -19.69 4.60 6.73
N LEU A 236 -20.07 3.37 6.39
CA LEU A 236 -19.76 2.76 5.09
C LEU A 236 -20.44 3.52 3.94
N PRO A 237 -19.80 3.68 2.77
CA PRO A 237 -20.36 4.38 1.63
C PRO A 237 -21.48 3.60 0.94
N THR A 238 -22.39 4.33 0.30
CA THR A 238 -23.33 3.79 -0.68
C THR A 238 -22.71 3.73 -2.08
N TRP A 239 -23.40 3.10 -3.05
CA TRP A 239 -23.00 3.19 -4.46
C TRP A 239 -23.11 4.62 -5.02
N ASP A 240 -24.03 5.42 -4.49
CA ASP A 240 -24.16 6.84 -4.86
C ASP A 240 -23.00 7.68 -4.31
N ASP A 241 -22.44 7.33 -3.15
CA ASP A 241 -21.19 7.91 -2.62
C ASP A 241 -19.98 7.59 -3.51
N VAL A 242 -19.90 6.36 -4.05
CA VAL A 242 -18.84 5.95 -4.98
C VAL A 242 -18.96 6.71 -6.31
N ALA A 243 -20.18 6.80 -6.86
CA ALA A 243 -20.45 7.55 -8.08
C ALA A 243 -20.14 9.06 -7.91
N TRP A 244 -20.57 9.64 -6.79
CA TRP A 244 -20.26 11.01 -6.40
C TRP A 244 -18.75 11.26 -6.31
N LEU A 245 -17.99 10.47 -5.53
CA LEU A 245 -16.55 10.71 -5.39
C LEU A 245 -15.80 10.52 -6.72
N ARG A 246 -16.26 9.59 -7.58
CA ARG A 246 -15.72 9.42 -8.94
C ARG A 246 -15.97 10.64 -9.82
N GLU A 247 -17.16 11.25 -9.74
CA GLU A 247 -17.47 12.51 -10.42
C GLU A 247 -16.59 13.67 -9.89
N GLN A 248 -16.47 13.82 -8.57
CA GLN A 248 -15.64 14.85 -7.93
C GLN A 248 -14.15 14.70 -8.28
N TRP A 249 -13.66 13.45 -8.48
CA TRP A 249 -12.31 13.21 -8.96
C TRP A 249 -12.09 13.64 -10.41
N GLY A 250 -13.08 13.49 -11.28
CA GLY A 250 -13.06 13.97 -12.67
C GLY A 250 -12.02 13.32 -13.60
N GLY A 251 -11.39 12.22 -13.16
CA GLY A 251 -10.29 11.55 -13.86
C GLY A 251 -10.27 10.03 -13.68
N PRO A 252 -9.15 9.36 -13.96
CA PRO A 252 -9.05 7.90 -13.82
C PRO A 252 -9.27 7.46 -12.37
N PHE A 253 -10.26 6.61 -12.14
CA PHE A 253 -10.72 6.14 -10.83
C PHE A 253 -10.80 4.62 -10.83
N MET A 254 -10.21 3.97 -9.84
CA MET A 254 -10.26 2.53 -9.60
C MET A 254 -11.08 2.24 -8.35
N LEU A 255 -11.96 1.23 -8.41
CA LEU A 255 -12.51 0.61 -7.22
C LEU A 255 -11.68 -0.64 -6.88
N LYS A 256 -11.04 -0.64 -5.70
CA LYS A 256 -10.31 -1.80 -5.18
C LYS A 256 -11.16 -2.56 -4.18
N GLY A 257 -11.16 -3.88 -4.33
CA GLY A 257 -11.74 -4.81 -3.38
C GLY A 257 -12.94 -5.59 -3.89
N VAL A 258 -13.06 -5.74 -5.20
CA VAL A 258 -14.30 -6.19 -5.84
C VAL A 258 -14.28 -7.71 -6.02
N MET A 259 -14.64 -8.42 -4.95
CA MET A 259 -14.64 -9.89 -4.92
C MET A 259 -15.84 -10.53 -5.64
N ARG A 260 -16.90 -9.78 -5.96
CA ARG A 260 -18.16 -10.30 -6.52
C ARG A 260 -18.51 -9.69 -7.87
N VAL A 261 -19.19 -10.47 -8.71
CA VAL A 261 -19.60 -10.09 -10.07
C VAL A 261 -20.74 -9.06 -10.09
N ASP A 262 -21.62 -9.04 -9.07
CA ASP A 262 -22.64 -8.00 -8.90
C ASP A 262 -22.03 -6.67 -8.43
N ASP A 263 -21.09 -6.69 -7.48
CA ASP A 263 -20.32 -5.50 -7.10
C ASP A 263 -19.51 -4.94 -8.28
N ALA A 264 -18.93 -5.81 -9.12
CA ALA A 264 -18.24 -5.39 -10.34
C ALA A 264 -19.17 -4.70 -11.35
N LYS A 265 -20.42 -5.17 -11.49
CA LYS A 265 -21.44 -4.48 -12.30
C LYS A 265 -21.82 -3.14 -11.68
N ARG A 266 -22.02 -3.07 -10.37
CA ARG A 266 -22.30 -1.80 -9.66
C ARG A 266 -21.18 -0.78 -9.77
N ALA A 267 -19.93 -1.23 -9.79
CA ALA A 267 -18.78 -0.36 -10.03
C ALA A 267 -18.81 0.24 -11.46
N VAL A 268 -19.21 -0.56 -12.46
CA VAL A 268 -19.44 -0.08 -13.83
C VAL A 268 -20.65 0.86 -13.92
N ASP A 269 -21.76 0.57 -13.21
CA ASP A 269 -22.93 1.46 -13.10
C ASP A 269 -22.52 2.84 -12.51
N ALA A 270 -21.68 2.85 -11.47
CA ALA A 270 -21.10 4.04 -10.87
C ALA A 270 -20.04 4.72 -11.77
N GLY A 271 -19.66 4.11 -12.89
CA GLY A 271 -18.74 4.64 -13.89
C GLY A 271 -17.27 4.69 -13.47
N VAL A 272 -16.81 3.74 -12.66
CA VAL A 272 -15.36 3.63 -12.37
C VAL A 272 -14.60 3.18 -13.62
N SER A 273 -13.37 3.69 -13.80
CA SER A 273 -12.54 3.39 -14.98
C SER A 273 -11.74 2.09 -14.87
N ALA A 274 -11.59 1.55 -13.66
CA ALA A 274 -10.86 0.32 -13.39
C ALA A 274 -11.42 -0.38 -12.15
N ILE A 275 -11.21 -1.69 -12.07
CA ILE A 275 -11.54 -2.52 -10.92
C ILE A 275 -10.28 -3.30 -10.52
N SER A 276 -9.95 -3.30 -9.24
CA SER A 276 -9.09 -4.33 -8.65
C SER A 276 -9.98 -5.30 -7.88
N VAL A 277 -9.92 -6.56 -8.29
CA VAL A 277 -10.11 -7.70 -7.39
C VAL A 277 -9.04 -7.64 -6.30
#